data_AF-A0A9D8LDL1-F1
#
_entry.id   AF-A0A9D8LDL1-F1
#
_cell.length_a   1.000
_cell.length_b   1.000
_cell.length_c   1.000
_cell.angle_alpha   90.00
_cell.angle_beta   90.00
_cell.angle_gamma   90.00
#
_symmetry.space_group_name_H-M   'P 1'
#
loop_
_entity.id
_entity.type
_entity.pdbx_description
1 polymer ?
#
loop_
_entity_poly.entity_id
_entity_poly.type
_entity_poly.pdbx_seq_one_letter_code
_entity_poly.pdbx_strand_id
1 'polypeptide(L)'
;MPVAGLTTLGIVLLCSMLGGCVTSGGEAGQAAESVDRVRAGEPTFLQQTYMTMDKSCRQVKRPTAVLTRDPEHGKVRMATRKAEAVYGPGPYAHCDGRVGNSLAFEYTSRPDYRGRDGFEVKVRYADGEVRHGRFAIEVR
;
A
#
# COMPACT_ATOMS: atom_id res chain seq x y z
N MET A 1 30.17 2.54 -73.20
CA MET A 1 29.44 3.61 -73.92
C MET A 1 27.93 3.40 -73.67
N PRO A 2 27.07 4.46 -73.74
CA PRO A 2 25.81 4.61 -72.96
C PRO A 2 24.62 3.75 -73.49
N VAL A 3 23.40 3.69 -72.91
CA VAL A 3 22.56 4.72 -72.23
C VAL A 3 21.80 4.20 -70.99
N ALA A 4 21.26 5.16 -70.22
CA ALA A 4 20.52 5.15 -68.96
C ALA A 4 18.97 4.94 -69.05
N GLY A 5 18.32 4.94 -67.88
CA GLY A 5 16.85 4.95 -67.63
C GLY A 5 16.51 4.07 -66.41
N LEU A 6 16.22 4.54 -65.18
CA LEU A 6 15.15 5.44 -64.72
C LEU A 6 13.79 5.14 -65.41
N THR A 7 12.66 4.92 -64.74
CA THR A 7 12.25 5.04 -63.32
C THR A 7 10.85 4.42 -63.18
N THR A 8 10.44 3.91 -62.00
CA THR A 8 9.13 4.22 -61.32
C THR A 8 8.80 3.26 -60.16
N LEU A 9 8.16 3.80 -59.10
CA LEU A 9 7.29 3.18 -58.07
C LEU A 9 7.77 1.87 -57.39
N GLY A 10 7.84 1.74 -56.06
CA GLY A 10 7.26 2.54 -54.99
C GLY A 10 6.21 1.75 -54.21
N ILE A 11 6.64 0.94 -53.22
CA ILE A 11 5.79 0.32 -52.19
C ILE A 11 6.49 0.46 -50.84
N VAL A 12 5.77 1.03 -49.86
CA VAL A 12 6.14 1.05 -48.44
C VAL A 12 5.18 0.13 -47.69
N LEU A 13 5.71 -0.88 -46.99
CA LEU A 13 5.01 -1.68 -45.97
C LEU A 13 6.07 -2.38 -45.11
N LEU A 14 6.43 -1.83 -43.96
CA LEU A 14 5.88 -2.19 -42.65
C LEU A 14 5.96 -3.69 -42.32
N CYS A 15 7.10 -4.11 -41.76
CA CYS A 15 7.17 -5.27 -40.88
C CYS A 15 7.40 -4.81 -39.43
N SER A 16 6.33 -4.93 -38.66
CA SER A 16 6.13 -4.59 -37.26
C SER A 16 7.28 -4.99 -36.33
N MET A 17 7.76 -4.04 -35.52
CA MET A 17 8.54 -4.37 -34.33
C MET A 17 7.61 -4.99 -33.28
N LEU A 18 7.65 -6.32 -33.14
CA LEU A 18 7.06 -7.03 -31.99
C LEU A 18 8.00 -6.96 -30.76
N GLY A 19 8.38 -5.73 -30.40
CA GLY A 19 9.00 -5.42 -29.11
C GLY A 19 7.94 -5.46 -28.02
N GLY A 20 7.62 -6.66 -27.54
CA GLY A 20 6.63 -6.87 -26.49
C GLY A 20 7.08 -6.30 -25.15
N CYS A 21 6.80 -5.03 -24.90
CA CYS A 21 6.87 -4.45 -23.55
C CYS A 21 5.81 -5.10 -22.67
N VAL A 22 6.18 -6.21 -22.01
CA VAL A 22 5.41 -6.75 -20.88
C VAL A 22 5.57 -5.78 -19.71
N THR A 23 4.76 -4.73 -19.73
CA THR A 23 4.49 -3.93 -18.53
C THR A 23 3.64 -4.81 -17.62
N SER A 24 4.30 -5.56 -16.74
CA SER A 24 3.65 -6.31 -15.66
C SER A 24 2.82 -5.33 -14.82
N GLY A 25 1.50 -5.37 -15.02
CA GLY A 25 0.62 -4.29 -14.62
C GLY A 25 0.36 -4.25 -13.11
N GLY A 26 0.14 -3.03 -12.62
CA GLY A 26 -0.71 -2.78 -11.46
C GLY A 26 -0.23 -3.38 -10.15
N GLU A 27 0.80 -2.78 -9.55
CA GLU A 27 0.95 -2.85 -8.10
C GLU A 27 -0.28 -2.20 -7.45
N ALA A 28 -1.18 -3.04 -6.97
CA ALA A 28 -2.40 -2.62 -6.30
C ALA A 28 -2.07 -1.96 -4.96
N GLY A 29 -1.89 -0.64 -4.97
CA GLY A 29 -1.82 0.18 -3.77
C GLY A 29 -0.65 -0.16 -2.84
N GLN A 30 0.59 0.00 -3.33
CA GLN A 30 1.66 0.38 -2.41
C GLN A 30 1.25 1.70 -1.75
N ALA A 31 0.74 1.65 -0.52
CA ALA A 31 0.69 2.82 0.32
C ALA A 31 2.13 3.33 0.45
N ALA A 32 2.41 4.53 -0.07
CA ALA A 32 3.76 5.09 -0.07
C ALA A 32 4.34 4.97 1.35
N GLU A 33 5.57 4.45 1.46
CA GLU A 33 6.18 3.98 2.72
C GLU A 33 6.33 5.15 3.72
N SER A 34 5.25 5.44 4.44
CA SER A 34 5.09 6.66 5.24
C SER A 34 5.72 6.43 6.60
N VAL A 35 6.83 7.13 6.88
CA VAL A 35 7.51 7.05 8.17
C VAL A 35 6.70 7.79 9.24
N ASP A 36 6.17 7.05 10.22
CA ASP A 36 5.48 7.61 11.37
C ASP A 36 6.49 8.20 12.37
N ARG A 37 6.32 9.49 12.73
CA ARG A 37 7.24 10.21 13.63
C ARG A 37 6.67 10.30 15.06
N VAL A 38 7.06 9.36 15.90
CA VAL A 38 6.55 9.19 17.27
C VAL A 38 7.46 9.85 18.31
N ARG A 39 6.91 10.15 19.49
CA ARG A 39 7.72 10.57 20.64
C ARG A 39 8.18 9.36 21.44
N ALA A 40 9.40 9.39 21.95
CA ALA A 40 9.93 8.27 22.71
C ALA A 40 9.14 8.01 24.02
N GLY A 41 8.86 6.74 24.31
CA GLY A 41 8.11 6.31 25.50
C GLY A 41 6.61 6.66 25.50
N GLU A 42 6.13 7.54 24.62
CA GLU A 42 4.72 7.91 24.50
C GLU A 42 3.93 6.95 23.58
N PRO A 43 2.83 6.33 24.04
CA PRO A 43 1.96 5.53 23.18
C PRO A 43 1.37 6.37 22.04
N THR A 44 1.67 6.01 20.80
CA THR A 44 1.27 6.75 19.60
C THR A 44 0.53 5.84 18.63
N PHE A 45 -0.66 6.24 18.19
CA PHE A 45 -1.37 5.57 17.09
C PHE A 45 -0.73 5.93 15.75
N LEU A 46 -0.40 4.90 14.97
CA LEU A 46 0.21 5.01 13.65
C LEU A 46 -0.84 5.36 12.59
N GLN A 47 -0.41 6.00 11.50
CA GLN A 47 -1.31 6.51 10.46
C GLN A 47 -2.01 5.40 9.67
N GLN A 48 -1.28 4.34 9.32
CA GLN A 48 -1.83 3.24 8.53
C GLN A 48 -2.78 2.38 9.38
N THR A 49 -4.04 2.31 8.94
CA THR A 49 -5.07 1.47 9.55
C THR A 49 -5.75 0.59 8.49
N TYR A 50 -6.36 -0.52 8.91
CA TYR A 50 -7.03 -1.45 8.01
C TYR A 50 -8.52 -1.54 8.32
N MET A 51 -9.35 -1.29 7.31
CA MET A 51 -10.81 -1.35 7.40
C MET A 51 -11.39 -2.09 6.20
N THR A 52 -12.65 -2.48 6.32
CA THR A 52 -13.41 -3.11 5.23
C THR A 52 -14.86 -2.66 5.30
N MET A 53 -15.42 -2.33 4.15
CA MET A 53 -16.81 -1.94 3.94
C MET A 53 -17.40 -2.78 2.79
N ASP A 54 -18.73 -2.91 2.78
CA ASP A 54 -19.47 -3.47 1.65
C ASP A 54 -19.62 -2.45 0.51
N LYS A 55 -20.24 -2.86 -0.60
CA LYS A 55 -20.51 -1.98 -1.76
C LYS A 55 -21.43 -0.80 -1.43
N SER A 56 -22.17 -0.87 -0.32
CA SER A 56 -23.02 0.22 0.22
C SER A 56 -22.26 1.10 1.23
N CYS A 57 -20.94 0.96 1.33
CA CYS A 57 -20.06 1.64 2.28
C CYS A 57 -20.43 1.42 3.76
N ARG A 58 -21.12 0.31 4.08
CA ARG A 58 -21.36 -0.10 5.46
C ARG A 58 -20.20 -0.93 5.95
N GLN A 59 -19.78 -0.68 7.18
CA GLN A 59 -18.69 -1.44 7.79
C GLN A 59 -19.06 -2.94 7.91
N VAL A 60 -18.17 -3.80 7.43
CA VAL A 60 -18.21 -5.25 7.67
C VAL A 60 -17.28 -5.63 8.84
N LYS A 61 -17.07 -6.93 9.07
CA LYS A 61 -16.18 -7.43 10.12
C LYS A 61 -14.77 -6.84 9.98
N ARG A 62 -14.29 -6.17 11.04
CA ARG A 62 -12.96 -5.55 11.11
C ARG A 62 -11.85 -6.59 10.85
N PRO A 63 -10.82 -6.26 10.04
CA PRO A 63 -9.64 -7.09 9.87
C PRO A 63 -8.93 -7.41 11.19
N THR A 64 -8.25 -8.55 11.24
CA THR A 64 -7.32 -8.92 12.32
C THR A 64 -5.88 -8.91 11.80
N ALA A 65 -4.90 -8.86 12.70
CA ALA A 65 -3.50 -9.01 12.33
C ALA A 65 -2.72 -9.85 13.34
N VAL A 66 -1.55 -10.30 12.92
CA VAL A 66 -0.48 -10.85 13.76
C VAL A 66 0.83 -10.15 13.37
N LEU A 67 1.75 -9.98 14.31
CA LEU A 67 3.10 -9.53 14.00
C LEU A 67 3.85 -10.66 13.29
N THR A 68 4.61 -10.32 12.25
CA THR A 68 5.52 -11.24 11.54
C THR A 68 6.99 -10.88 11.77
N ARG A 69 7.25 -9.62 12.12
CA ARG A 69 8.52 -9.16 12.70
C ARG A 69 8.21 -8.11 13.75
N ASP A 70 8.65 -8.34 14.98
CA ASP A 70 8.53 -7.39 16.08
C ASP A 70 9.42 -6.15 15.87
N PRO A 71 9.08 -4.99 16.48
CA PRO A 71 9.99 -3.85 16.56
C PRO A 71 11.19 -4.17 17.45
N GLU A 72 12.37 -3.63 17.11
CA GLU A 72 13.61 -3.89 17.88
C GLU A 72 13.72 -3.00 19.12
N HIS A 73 13.04 -1.84 19.11
CA HIS A 73 13.20 -0.79 20.11
C HIS A 73 11.89 -0.33 20.76
N GLY A 74 10.80 -1.09 20.60
CA GLY A 74 9.50 -0.75 21.16
C GLY A 74 8.59 -1.95 21.38
N LYS A 75 7.29 -1.66 21.43
CA LYS A 75 6.19 -2.63 21.48
C LYS A 75 5.02 -2.11 20.67
N VAL A 76 4.22 -3.03 20.11
CA VAL A 76 3.01 -2.70 19.33
C VAL A 76 1.80 -3.33 19.98
N ARG A 77 0.72 -2.54 20.12
CA ARG A 77 -0.60 -3.00 20.55
C ARG A 77 -1.59 -2.81 19.41
N MET A 78 -2.21 -3.90 18.98
CA MET A 78 -3.31 -3.85 18.02
C MET A 78 -4.59 -3.41 18.74
N ALA A 79 -5.30 -2.45 18.15
CA ALA A 79 -6.49 -1.85 18.75
C ALA A 79 -7.57 -1.59 17.71
N THR A 80 -8.74 -1.16 18.18
CA THR A 80 -9.82 -0.61 17.33
C THR A 80 -9.83 0.90 17.49
N ARG A 81 -9.77 1.64 16.38
CA ARG A 81 -9.88 3.11 16.36
C ARG A 81 -10.91 3.53 15.31
N LYS A 82 -11.56 4.68 15.49
CA LYS A 82 -12.27 5.34 14.39
C LYS A 82 -11.24 5.93 13.42
N ALA A 83 -11.34 5.60 12.13
CA ALA A 83 -10.57 6.22 11.07
C ALA A 83 -11.39 6.23 9.78
N GLU A 84 -10.95 7.03 8.82
CA GLU A 84 -11.54 7.15 7.49
C GLU A 84 -11.13 5.97 6.60
N ALA A 85 -12.02 5.58 5.68
CA ALA A 85 -11.70 4.62 4.63
C ALA A 85 -10.78 5.24 3.58
N VAL A 86 -9.79 4.46 3.13
CA VAL A 86 -8.89 4.79 2.03
C VAL A 86 -8.78 3.55 1.12
N TYR A 87 -9.51 3.59 0.02
CA TYR A 87 -9.53 2.63 -1.08
C TYR A 87 -8.83 3.20 -2.31
N GLY A 88 -9.01 4.50 -2.58
CA GLY A 88 -8.53 5.12 -3.81
C GLY A 88 -9.31 4.65 -5.05
N PRO A 89 -8.78 4.91 -6.27
CA PRO A 89 -9.48 4.62 -7.51
C PRO A 89 -9.90 3.15 -7.66
N GLY A 90 -11.19 2.90 -7.88
CA GLY A 90 -11.72 1.55 -8.08
C GLY A 90 -13.18 1.40 -7.64
N PRO A 91 -13.69 0.16 -7.54
CA PRO A 91 -15.10 -0.13 -7.21
C PRO A 91 -15.57 0.31 -5.82
N TYR A 92 -14.67 0.78 -4.96
CA TYR A 92 -14.95 1.25 -3.60
C TYR A 92 -14.54 2.72 -3.37
N ALA A 93 -14.13 3.46 -4.41
CA ALA A 93 -13.72 4.87 -4.30
C ALA A 93 -14.82 5.76 -3.70
N HIS A 94 -16.09 5.44 -3.94
CA HIS A 94 -17.25 6.14 -3.35
C HIS A 94 -17.40 5.93 -1.83
N CYS A 95 -16.59 5.06 -1.24
CA CYS A 95 -16.52 4.83 0.20
C CYS A 95 -15.36 5.59 0.87
N ASP A 96 -14.48 6.27 0.13
CA ASP A 96 -13.39 7.06 0.72
C ASP A 96 -13.91 8.15 1.66
N GLY A 97 -13.16 8.43 2.73
CA GLY A 97 -13.55 9.38 3.78
C GLY A 97 -14.65 8.88 4.74
N ARG A 98 -15.25 7.70 4.52
CA ARG A 98 -16.25 7.13 5.44
C ARG A 98 -15.59 6.67 6.74
N VAL A 99 -16.09 7.14 7.88
CA VAL A 99 -15.53 6.81 9.20
C VAL A 99 -16.07 5.47 9.73
N GLY A 100 -15.18 4.55 10.10
CA GLY A 100 -15.53 3.26 10.70
C GLY A 100 -14.50 2.73 11.70
N ASN A 101 -14.76 1.54 12.27
CA ASN A 101 -13.88 0.87 13.24
C ASN A 101 -12.71 0.18 12.52
N SER A 102 -11.59 0.87 12.34
CA SER A 102 -10.38 0.30 11.74
C SER A 102 -9.57 -0.51 12.75
N LEU A 103 -8.85 -1.52 12.24
CA LEU A 103 -7.70 -2.10 12.91
C LEU A 103 -6.58 -1.05 12.88
N ALA A 104 -6.14 -0.61 14.05
CA ALA A 104 -5.06 0.35 14.23
C ALA A 104 -3.95 -0.23 15.10
N PHE A 105 -2.76 0.38 15.02
CA PHE A 105 -1.57 -0.02 15.75
C PHE A 105 -1.14 1.14 16.63
N GLU A 106 -0.99 0.88 17.92
CA GLU A 106 -0.38 1.79 18.87
C GLU A 106 1.05 1.31 19.12
N TYR A 107 2.04 2.16 18.85
CA TYR A 107 3.44 1.88 19.11
C TYR A 107 3.90 2.61 20.38
N THR A 108 4.85 2.04 21.10
CA THR A 108 5.56 2.71 22.20
C THR A 108 7.01 2.25 22.21
N SER A 109 7.96 3.16 22.03
CA SER A 109 9.39 2.83 22.13
C SER A 109 9.82 2.53 23.56
N ARG A 110 11.06 2.06 23.75
CA ARG A 110 11.80 2.24 25.00
C ARG A 110 11.99 3.75 25.26
N PRO A 111 11.86 4.26 26.50
CA PRO A 111 11.87 5.71 26.77
C PRO A 111 13.14 6.44 26.31
N ASP A 112 14.29 5.81 26.47
CA ASP A 112 15.60 6.41 26.15
C ASP A 112 16.03 6.17 24.69
N TYR A 113 15.25 5.41 23.92
CA TYR A 113 15.59 5.14 22.52
C TYR A 113 15.24 6.33 21.62
N ARG A 114 16.08 6.55 20.59
CA ARG A 114 15.88 7.51 19.50
C ARG A 114 16.40 6.91 18.20
N GLY A 115 15.77 7.26 17.07
CA GLY A 115 16.13 6.75 15.74
C GLY A 115 15.07 5.83 15.13
N ARG A 116 15.50 5.04 14.13
CA ARG A 116 14.64 4.21 13.28
C ARG A 116 14.28 2.87 13.92
N ASP A 117 12.99 2.62 14.06
CA ASP A 117 12.41 1.31 14.41
C ASP A 117 11.37 0.92 13.35
N GLY A 118 10.84 -0.30 13.43
CA GLY A 118 9.77 -0.72 12.53
C GLY A 118 9.45 -2.20 12.64
N PHE A 119 8.21 -2.54 12.30
CA PHE A 119 7.66 -3.87 12.46
C PHE A 119 6.86 -4.28 11.23
N GLU A 120 6.55 -5.57 11.12
CA GLU A 120 5.74 -6.12 10.03
C GLU A 120 4.56 -6.92 10.57
N VAL A 121 3.46 -6.90 9.81
CA VAL A 121 2.21 -7.59 10.14
C VAL A 121 1.66 -8.37 8.97
N LYS A 122 0.95 -9.45 9.31
CA LYS A 122 0.07 -10.17 8.39
C LYS A 122 -1.38 -9.87 8.77
N VAL A 123 -2.05 -9.06 7.96
CA VAL A 123 -3.45 -8.65 8.12
C VAL A 123 -4.34 -9.67 7.41
N ARG A 124 -5.42 -10.12 8.07
CA ARG A 124 -6.45 -11.00 7.52
C ARG A 124 -7.79 -10.28 7.49
N TYR A 125 -8.40 -10.26 6.30
CA TYR A 125 -9.70 -9.69 6.02
C TYR A 125 -10.82 -10.73 6.20
N ALA A 126 -12.07 -10.27 6.19
CA ALA A 126 -13.24 -11.11 6.49
C ALA A 126 -13.60 -12.10 5.37
N ASP A 127 -13.22 -11.78 4.14
CA ASP A 127 -13.32 -12.61 2.92
C ASP A 127 -12.18 -13.65 2.79
N GLY A 128 -11.21 -13.62 3.72
CA GLY A 128 -10.02 -14.46 3.67
C GLY A 128 -8.83 -13.83 2.96
N GLU A 129 -8.95 -12.63 2.39
CA GLU A 129 -7.80 -11.90 1.84
C GLU A 129 -6.74 -11.68 2.92
N VAL A 130 -5.47 -11.81 2.53
CA VAL A 130 -4.32 -11.59 3.41
C VAL A 130 -3.41 -10.55 2.79
N ARG A 131 -3.11 -9.49 3.55
CA ARG A 131 -2.15 -8.46 3.16
C ARG A 131 -0.99 -8.41 4.14
N HIS A 132 0.19 -8.11 3.62
CA HIS A 132 1.37 -7.82 4.42
C HIS A 132 1.48 -6.31 4.61
N GLY A 133 1.77 -5.87 5.83
CA GLY A 133 1.96 -4.47 6.19
C GLY A 133 3.34 -4.27 6.80
N ARG A 134 4.03 -3.19 6.40
CA ARG A 134 5.32 -2.79 6.95
C ARG A 134 5.19 -1.37 7.52
N PHE A 135 5.62 -1.19 8.76
CA PHE A 135 5.58 0.08 9.46
C PHE A 135 7.01 0.56 9.68
N ALA A 136 7.35 1.73 9.13
CA ALA A 136 8.61 2.44 9.38
C ALA A 136 8.36 3.55 10.40
N ILE A 137 9.18 3.63 11.44
CA ILE A 137 8.98 4.54 12.58
C ILE A 137 10.26 5.32 12.84
N GLU A 138 10.14 6.62 13.05
CA GLU A 138 11.23 7.48 13.53
C GLU A 138 10.89 7.98 14.94
N VAL A 139 11.72 7.60 15.91
CA VAL A 139 11.54 7.93 17.33
C VAL A 139 12.37 9.15 17.71
N ARG A 140 11.70 10.21 18.19
CA ARG A 140 12.29 11.51 18.57
C ARG A 140 11.95 11.92 20.01
#